data_AF-A0A2U1MMH3-F1
#
_entry.id   AF-A0A2U1MMH3-F1
#
_cell.length_a   1.000
_cell.length_b   1.000
_cell.length_c   1.000
_cell.angle_alpha   90.00
_cell.angle_beta   90.00
_cell.angle_gamma   90.00
#
_symmetry.space_group_name_H-M   'P 1'
#
loop_
_entity.id
_entity.type
_entity.pdbx_description
1 polymer ?
#
loop_
_entity_poly.entity_id
_entity_poly.type
_entity_poly.pdbx_seq_one_letter_code
_entity_poly.pdbx_strand_id
1 'polypeptide(L)'
;MELKIASWNIRGIGTKDKQSEIQKLILENNLNICSVLETNAKSKELDKICSKVFNNWSWVTNVTKCRKDCRIVVGSNSNMMNAEVLYMSWQVMYCLAETVQKKNQSFFAAFYMLQTKEKKDLNYGRS
;
A
#
# COMPACT_ATOMS: atom_id res chain seq x y z
N MET A 1 15.72 -17.56 -1.46
CA MET A 1 14.83 -16.68 -0.68
C MET A 1 13.47 -16.79 -1.33
N GLU A 2 12.45 -17.13 -0.56
CA GLU A 2 11.08 -17.10 -1.05
C GLU A 2 10.57 -15.67 -0.87
N LEU A 3 10.09 -15.04 -1.95
CA LEU A 3 9.50 -13.70 -1.88
C LEU A 3 8.03 -13.82 -1.49
N LYS A 4 7.68 -13.28 -0.31
CA LYS A 4 6.31 -13.26 0.22
C LYS A 4 5.74 -11.85 0.12
N ILE A 5 4.72 -11.71 -0.72
CA ILE A 5 4.00 -10.46 -0.96
C ILE A 5 2.55 -10.65 -0.55
N ALA A 6 1.98 -9.70 0.17
CA ALA A 6 0.53 -9.63 0.38
C ALA A 6 -0.02 -8.26 0.01
N SER A 7 -1.30 -8.23 -0.33
CA SER A 7 -2.07 -7.00 -0.54
C SER A 7 -3.37 -7.07 0.23
N TRP A 8 -3.71 -6.01 0.97
CA TRP A 8 -4.95 -5.96 1.74
C TRP A 8 -5.70 -4.65 1.52
N ASN A 9 -6.92 -4.75 0.99
CA ASN A 9 -7.90 -3.67 1.02
C ASN A 9 -8.50 -3.50 2.43
N ILE A 10 -8.00 -2.50 3.16
CA ILE A 10 -8.34 -2.26 4.57
C ILE A 10 -9.55 -1.31 4.74
N ARG A 11 -9.97 -0.62 3.66
CA ARG A 11 -11.06 0.37 3.66
C ARG A 11 -10.96 1.39 4.81
N GLY A 12 -9.82 2.06 4.91
CA GLY A 12 -9.53 3.08 5.92
C GLY A 12 -8.58 2.60 7.01
N ILE A 13 -7.36 3.13 7.09
CA ILE A 13 -6.28 2.72 8.01
C ILE A 13 -6.25 3.54 9.33
N GLY A 14 -7.20 4.45 9.54
CA GLY A 14 -7.13 5.46 10.61
C GLY A 14 -7.25 4.90 12.03
N THR A 15 -7.86 3.73 12.23
CA THR A 15 -8.08 3.14 13.57
C THR A 15 -6.89 2.29 14.02
N LYS A 16 -6.65 2.23 15.33
CA LYS A 16 -5.56 1.43 15.90
C LYS A 16 -5.74 -0.06 15.59
N ASP A 17 -6.96 -0.57 15.65
CA ASP A 17 -7.25 -2.00 15.43
C ASP A 17 -6.85 -2.44 14.02
N LYS A 18 -7.21 -1.65 13.01
CA LYS A 18 -6.84 -1.92 11.61
C LYS A 18 -5.33 -1.80 11.36
N GLN A 19 -4.65 -0.91 12.07
CA GLN A 19 -3.19 -0.83 12.01
C GLN A 19 -2.55 -2.09 12.60
N SER A 20 -3.06 -2.59 13.73
CA SER A 20 -2.60 -3.83 14.37
C SER A 20 -2.86 -5.06 13.50
N GLU A 21 -3.98 -5.10 12.79
CA GLU A 21 -4.30 -6.17 11.83
C GLU A 21 -3.26 -6.26 10.71
N ILE A 22 -2.83 -5.13 10.14
CA ILE A 22 -1.78 -5.09 9.12
C ILE A 22 -0.45 -5.59 9.69
N GLN A 23 -0.09 -5.16 10.91
CA GLN A 23 1.12 -5.65 11.58
C GLN A 23 1.08 -7.16 11.80
N LYS A 24 -0.07 -7.69 12.23
CA LYS A 24 -0.29 -9.12 12.42
C LYS A 24 -0.14 -9.88 11.09
N LEU A 25 -0.74 -9.38 10.00
CA LEU A 25 -0.59 -9.96 8.66
C LEU A 25 0.89 -10.06 8.25
N ILE A 26 1.67 -8.98 8.46
CA ILE A 26 3.09 -8.93 8.12
C ILE A 26 3.88 -9.97 8.92
N LEU A 27 3.66 -10.03 10.24
CA LEU A 27 4.41 -10.89 11.15
C LEU A 27 4.07 -12.37 10.96
N GLU A 28 2.78 -12.72 10.95
CA GLU A 28 2.35 -14.13 10.88
C GLU A 28 2.71 -14.80 9.56
N ASN A 29 2.79 -14.03 8.47
CA ASN A 29 3.12 -14.55 7.14
C ASN A 29 4.60 -14.36 6.77
N ASN A 30 5.41 -13.74 7.65
CA ASN A 30 6.80 -13.40 7.38
C ASN A 30 6.98 -12.68 6.03
N LEU A 31 6.16 -11.65 5.80
CA LEU A 31 6.14 -10.95 4.52
C LEU A 31 7.46 -10.21 4.25
N ASN A 32 7.76 -10.00 2.98
CA ASN A 32 8.83 -9.08 2.54
C ASN A 32 8.26 -7.77 2.01
N ILE A 33 7.08 -7.82 1.41
CA ILE A 33 6.36 -6.65 0.87
C ILE A 33 4.88 -6.77 1.26
N CYS A 34 4.29 -5.66 1.70
CA CYS A 34 2.88 -5.58 2.02
C CYS A 34 2.28 -4.31 1.40
N SER A 35 1.26 -4.47 0.57
CA SER A 35 0.49 -3.36 0.02
C SER A 35 -0.83 -3.21 0.77
N VAL A 36 -1.14 -1.99 1.19
CA VAL A 36 -2.39 -1.65 1.88
C VAL A 36 -3.19 -0.73 0.96
N LEU A 37 -4.39 -1.19 0.60
CA LEU A 37 -5.28 -0.53 -0.36
C LEU A 37 -6.45 0.14 0.36
N GLU A 38 -7.00 1.17 -0.29
CA GLU A 38 -8.06 2.05 0.24
C GLU A 38 -7.74 2.60 1.64
N THR A 39 -6.49 3.03 1.85
CA THR A 39 -6.05 3.49 3.18
C THR A 39 -6.83 4.70 3.68
N ASN A 40 -7.29 5.59 2.79
CA ASN A 40 -7.99 6.83 3.15
C ASN A 40 -7.22 7.65 4.22
N ALA A 41 -5.90 7.50 4.25
CA ALA A 41 -5.05 8.22 5.18
C ALA A 41 -4.86 9.66 4.69
N LYS A 42 -5.05 10.62 5.59
CA LYS A 42 -4.77 12.03 5.29
C LYS A 42 -3.26 12.20 5.11
N SER A 43 -2.86 13.04 4.15
CA SER A 43 -1.43 13.30 3.87
C SER A 43 -0.62 13.63 5.14
N LYS A 44 -1.16 14.51 5.99
CA LYS A 44 -0.53 14.92 7.27
C LYS A 44 -0.40 13.82 8.33
N GLU A 45 -1.11 12.71 8.18
CA GLU A 45 -1.10 11.58 9.13
C GLU A 45 -0.27 10.41 8.61
N LEU A 46 0.20 10.46 7.36
CA LEU A 46 0.89 9.35 6.71
C LEU A 46 2.15 8.95 7.46
N ASP A 47 3.03 9.89 7.80
CA ASP A 47 4.26 9.57 8.51
C ASP A 47 3.96 8.84 9.82
N LYS A 48 3.06 9.41 10.64
CA LYS A 48 2.65 8.82 11.92
C LYS A 48 2.06 7.42 11.76
N ILE A 49 1.15 7.24 10.80
CA ILE A 49 0.46 5.97 10.59
C ILE A 49 1.44 4.93 10.02
N CYS A 50 2.18 5.27 8.96
CA CYS A 50 3.06 4.35 8.26
C CYS A 50 4.26 3.96 9.13
N SER A 51 4.91 4.90 9.83
CA SER A 51 5.99 4.57 10.77
C SER A 51 5.50 3.63 11.88
N LYS A 52 4.25 3.76 12.33
CA LYS A 52 3.68 2.83 13.31
C LYS A 52 3.39 1.45 12.70
N VAL A 53 2.73 1.39 11.54
CA VAL A 53 2.31 0.13 10.90
C VAL A 53 3.51 -0.66 10.39
N PHE A 54 4.46 0.00 9.75
CA PHE A 54 5.59 -0.62 9.06
C PHE A 54 6.87 -0.64 9.92
N ASN A 55 6.93 0.12 11.01
CA ASN A 55 8.07 0.14 11.93
C ASN A 55 9.41 0.38 11.20
N ASN A 56 10.30 -0.63 11.16
CA ASN A 56 11.61 -0.55 10.51
C ASN A 56 11.55 -0.79 8.99
N TRP A 57 10.37 -1.05 8.43
CA TRP A 57 10.19 -1.20 6.99
C TRP A 57 10.15 0.18 6.32
N SER A 58 10.70 0.24 5.11
CA SER A 58 10.51 1.37 4.20
C SER A 58 9.09 1.33 3.64
N TRP A 59 8.56 2.49 3.28
CA TRP A 59 7.23 2.58 2.70
C TRP A 59 7.14 3.71 1.67
N VAL A 60 6.28 3.50 0.67
CA VAL A 60 5.98 4.46 -0.40
C VAL A 60 4.47 4.57 -0.55
N THR A 61 4.00 5.72 -1.01
CA THR A 61 2.56 5.98 -1.16
C THR A 61 2.23 6.64 -2.48
N ASN A 62 0.98 6.50 -2.94
CA ASN A 62 0.49 7.24 -4.11
C ASN A 62 -0.18 8.57 -3.75
N VAL A 63 0.03 9.11 -2.54
CA VAL A 63 -0.68 10.31 -2.06
C VAL A 63 -0.50 11.51 -2.99
N THR A 64 0.68 11.66 -3.60
CA THR A 64 1.01 12.75 -4.53
C THR A 64 0.21 12.70 -5.83
N LYS A 65 -0.40 11.54 -6.14
CA LYS A 65 -1.29 11.34 -7.30
C LYS A 65 -2.75 11.32 -6.92
N CYS A 66 -3.08 11.42 -5.64
CA CYS A 66 -4.44 11.39 -5.14
C CYS A 66 -5.01 12.81 -5.01
N ARG A 67 -6.31 12.98 -5.31
CA ARG A 67 -7.00 14.28 -5.17
C ARG A 67 -7.19 14.73 -3.71
N LYS A 68 -7.20 13.80 -2.75
CA LYS A 68 -7.53 14.07 -1.35
C LYS A 68 -6.69 13.24 -0.39
N ASP A 69 -7.11 12.00 -0.16
CA ASP A 69 -6.49 11.09 0.79
C ASP A 69 -5.71 10.01 0.05
N CYS A 70 -4.66 9.50 0.69
CA CYS A 70 -3.86 8.39 0.20
C CYS A 70 -4.75 7.17 -0.06
N ARG A 71 -4.45 6.43 -1.14
CA ARG A 71 -5.19 5.22 -1.50
C ARG A 71 -4.36 3.97 -1.34
N ILE A 72 -3.09 4.02 -1.69
CA ILE A 72 -2.20 2.86 -1.71
C ILE A 72 -0.94 3.23 -0.93
N VAL A 73 -0.57 2.35 0.00
CA VAL A 73 0.73 2.35 0.66
C VAL A 73 1.38 1.01 0.42
N VAL A 74 2.63 0.99 -0.02
CA VAL A 74 3.43 -0.23 -0.17
C VAL A 74 4.58 -0.15 0.82
N GLY A 75 4.63 -1.10 1.75
CA GLY A 75 5.75 -1.27 2.67
C GLY A 75 6.65 -2.42 2.24
N SER A 76 7.96 -2.26 2.43
CA SER A 76 8.99 -3.28 2.16
C SER A 76 9.96 -3.43 3.32
N ASN A 77 10.33 -4.68 3.62
CA ASN A 77 11.33 -4.98 4.63
C ASN A 77 12.71 -4.52 4.16
N SER A 78 13.19 -3.39 4.67
CA SER A 78 14.44 -2.74 4.25
C SER A 78 15.70 -3.59 4.42
N ASN A 79 15.67 -4.63 5.26
CA ASN A 79 16.80 -5.55 5.43
C ASN A 79 16.86 -6.63 4.35
N MET A 80 15.78 -6.81 3.59
CA MET A 80 15.57 -7.93 2.69
C MET A 80 15.35 -7.46 1.25
N MET A 81 14.51 -6.44 1.07
CA MET A 81 14.04 -5.98 -0.24
C MET A 81 14.08 -4.45 -0.33
N ASN A 82 14.41 -3.95 -1.52
CA ASN A 82 14.15 -2.58 -1.95
C ASN A 82 12.93 -2.58 -2.89
N ALA A 83 11.92 -1.75 -2.61
CA ALA A 83 10.77 -1.58 -3.48
C ALA A 83 10.80 -0.19 -4.11
N GLU A 84 11.26 -0.12 -5.37
CA GLU A 84 11.29 1.10 -6.15
C GLU A 84 9.96 1.29 -6.89
N VAL A 85 9.42 2.52 -6.87
CA VAL A 85 8.21 2.84 -7.63
C VAL A 85 8.58 3.22 -9.06
N LEU A 86 8.17 2.40 -10.03
CA LEU A 86 8.33 2.70 -11.46
C LEU A 86 7.25 3.65 -11.96
N TYR A 87 6.04 3.51 -11.44
CA TYR A 87 4.90 4.36 -11.82
C TYR A 87 3.83 4.36 -10.72
N MET A 88 3.12 5.47 -10.60
CA MET A 88 1.97 5.59 -9.72
C MET A 88 0.88 6.46 -10.32
N SER A 89 -0.37 6.09 -10.08
CA SER A 89 -1.57 6.88 -10.31
C SER A 89 -2.46 6.84 -9.05
N TRP A 90 -3.63 7.46 -9.11
CA TRP A 90 -4.62 7.37 -8.04
C TRP A 90 -5.22 5.96 -7.83
N GLN A 91 -5.09 5.05 -8.81
CA GLN A 91 -5.60 3.67 -8.73
C GLN A 91 -4.52 2.58 -8.76
N VAL A 92 -3.28 2.90 -9.14
CA VAL A 92 -2.25 1.87 -9.32
C VAL A 92 -0.89 2.33 -8.82
N MET A 93 -0.10 1.38 -8.32
CA MET A 93 1.35 1.52 -8.12
C MET A 93 2.05 0.32 -8.76
N TYR A 94 2.99 0.60 -9.65
CA TYR A 94 3.92 -0.37 -10.21
C TYR A 94 5.24 -0.25 -9.46
N CYS A 95 5.64 -1.34 -8.82
CA CYS A 95 6.87 -1.40 -8.05
C CYS A 95 7.81 -2.48 -8.60
N LEU A 96 9.09 -2.15 -8.67
CA LEU A 96 10.18 -3.08 -8.86
C LEU A 96 10.72 -3.47 -7.48
N ALA A 97 10.67 -4.76 -7.15
CA ALA A 97 11.14 -5.31 -5.90
C ALA A 97 12.44 -6.06 -6.12
N GLU A 98 13.53 -5.61 -5.50
CA GLU A 98 14.85 -6.20 -5.65
C GLU A 98 15.40 -6.64 -4.30
N THR A 99 16.09 -7.79 -4.26
CA THR A 99 16.69 -8.26 -3.02
C THR A 99 17.95 -7.44 -2.70
N VAL A 100 18.12 -7.04 -1.44
CA VAL A 100 19.31 -6.28 -1.01
C VAL A 100 20.58 -7.13 -1.07
N GLN A 101 20.46 -8.44 -0.81
CA GLN A 101 21.61 -9.35 -0.67
C GLN A 101 22.03 -10.04 -1.98
N LYS A 102 21.11 -10.22 -2.94
CA LYS A 102 21.36 -10.84 -4.25
C LYS A 102 20.89 -9.91 -5.36
N LYS A 103 21.84 -9.27 -6.04
CA LYS A 103 21.59 -8.28 -7.12
C LYS A 103 20.86 -8.81 -8.37
N ASN A 104 20.48 -10.09 -8.43
CA ASN A 104 20.01 -10.74 -9.67
C ASN A 104 18.59 -11.35 -9.56
N GLN A 105 17.80 -10.99 -8.54
CA GLN A 105 16.39 -11.40 -8.46
C GLN A 105 15.51 -10.17 -8.28
N SER A 106 14.91 -9.74 -9.39
CA SER A 106 13.97 -8.63 -9.42
C SER A 106 12.58 -9.16 -9.71
N PHE A 107 11.59 -8.64 -9.00
CA PHE A 107 10.19 -9.03 -9.10
C PHE A 107 9.35 -7.80 -9.40
N PHE A 108 8.40 -7.92 -10.31
CA PHE A 108 7.47 -6.84 -10.62
C PHE A 108 6.16 -7.06 -9.86
N ALA A 109 5.70 -6.05 -9.12
CA ALA A 109 4.42 -6.08 -8.45
C ALA A 109 3.56 -4.90 -8.89
N ALA A 110 2.35 -5.20 -9.37
CA ALA A 110 1.33 -4.21 -9.69
C ALA A 110 0.22 -4.26 -8.62
N PHE A 111 0.05 -3.17 -7.90
CA PHE A 111 -1.00 -3.02 -6.91
C PHE A 111 -2.10 -2.14 -7.48
N TYR A 112 -3.25 -2.72 -7.82
CA TYR A 112 -4.38 -2.02 -8.41
C TYR A 112 -5.56 -1.92 -7.44
N MET A 113 -6.31 -0.83 -7.53
CA MET A 113 -7.62 -0.66 -6.91
C MET A 113 -8.67 -0.52 -8.00
N LEU A 114 -9.63 -1.44 -8.03
CA LEU A 114 -10.84 -1.31 -8.86
C LEU A 114 -11.88 -0.50 -8.10
N GLN A 115 -12.18 0.72 -8.57
CA GLN A 115 -13.40 1.41 -8.17
C GLN A 115 -14.56 0.84 -8.98
N THR A 116 -15.42 0.04 -8.38
CA THR A 116 -16.77 -0.18 -8.93
C THR A 116 -17.55 1.12 -8.76
N LYS A 117 -17.60 1.95 -9.82
CA LYS A 117 -18.61 3.00 -9.89
C LYS A 117 -19.97 2.33 -10.09
N GLU A 118 -20.76 2.23 -9.03
CA GLU A 118 -22.20 1.92 -9.18
C GLU A 118 -23.14 2.68 -8.22
N LYS A 119 -22.74 3.81 -7.63
CA LYS A 119 -23.65 4.54 -6.71
C LYS A 119 -23.73 6.07 -6.82
N LYS A 120 -23.34 6.72 -7.93
CA LYS A 120 -23.46 8.19 -8.03
C LYS A 120 -23.97 8.79 -9.36
N ASP A 121 -24.60 8.02 -10.24
CA ASP A 121 -25.23 8.56 -11.46
C ASP A 121 -26.77 8.43 -11.50
N LEU A 122 -27.43 7.98 -10.42
CA LEU A 122 -28.91 7.83 -10.37
C LEU A 122 -29.68 9.02 -9.74
N ASN A 123 -29.02 10.11 -9.34
CA ASN A 123 -29.69 11.25 -8.67
C ASN A 123 -29.58 12.60 -9.40
N TYR A 124 -29.15 12.63 -10.67
CA TYR A 124 -29.14 13.86 -11.50
C TYR A 124 -30.27 13.86 -12.53
N GLY A 125 -31.50 13.57 -12.08
CA GLY A 125 -32.67 13.49 -12.98
C GLY A 125 -34.02 13.75 -12.32
N ARG A 126 -34.06 14.58 -11.27
CA ARG A 126 -35.32 15.14 -10.74
C ARG A 126 -35.13 16.63 -10.44
N SER A 127 -35.37 17.41 -11.47
CA SER A 127 -35.77 18.82 -11.43
C SER A 127 -37.08 18.92 -12.18
#